data_AF-A0A8H4XKA8-F1
#
_entry.id   AF-A0A8H4XKA8-F1
#
_cell.length_a   1.000
_cell.length_b   1.000
_cell.length_c   1.000
_cell.angle_alpha   90.00
_cell.angle_beta   90.00
_cell.angle_gamma   90.00
#
_symmetry.space_group_name_H-M   'P 1'
#
loop_
_entity.id
_entity.type
_entity.pdbx_description
1 polymer ?
#
loop_
_entity_poly.entity_id
_entity_poly.type
_entity_poly.pdbx_seq_one_letter_code
_entity_poly.pdbx_strand_id
1 'polypeptide(L)'
;MSENAGAKSGPEPGERVAIGITFGNSNSSIAYTVDDKAEVIANEDGDRQIPTVLSYVDGDEYYGGQAKAFLVRNPDNTIANFRDFLGQEFKSIDPTHSHASAHPQDASGSVAFSVKDKNDEDASSVPVSEASTRYLRRLVGSATDYLGKKVTSAVITVPTNFSEAQREALIKAANEADLEVLQLVSDPVAAVLAYDARPEATVEDKVIVVADLGGTRSDVAVVASRGGMYTILATAHDYEFAGVHLDQALMDHFAKEFQKKHSIDPRSNARSLAKLRLESEATKRALSLGSNAQFSVESLADGFDFSVTINRIRYEMIARKVFEGFNRLIESVIKKAGLDVLDIDEVILSGGTSHTPRIANNLRGIFPESTDILAPATSATAINPSELLARGAALQASLIQEYEAADIEQSTHPAVTTVKHISNAIGVITVGADGEDVFTPIMAAETAAPARRIIRVPAPKEGGDVLIKVVEGGTHIKVTKPEPKADKAEDTDKDEDDSDSDESDDEEEKREKVWKIGSLLAEAAVKGVKAGGKVEVTINVQADLGVTVTGREVGGKGGVRGTIEGL
;
A
#
# COMPACT_ATOMS: atom_id res chain seq x y z
N MET A 1 36.45 -4.93 14.32
CA MET A 1 36.05 -6.25 14.87
C MET A 1 35.85 -6.09 16.37
N SER A 2 34.65 -5.71 16.77
CA SER A 2 34.16 -5.92 18.13
C SER A 2 33.31 -7.18 18.07
N GLU A 3 33.80 -8.26 18.67
CA GLU A 3 33.05 -9.51 18.79
C GLU A 3 31.75 -9.22 19.54
N ASN A 4 30.62 -9.45 18.85
CA ASN A 4 29.29 -9.34 19.40
C ASN A 4 29.05 -10.57 20.28
N ALA A 5 29.42 -10.47 21.56
CA ALA A 5 29.23 -11.53 22.52
C ALA A 5 27.73 -11.76 22.77
N GLY A 6 27.20 -12.89 22.31
CA GLY A 6 25.96 -13.48 22.84
C GLY A 6 24.71 -13.45 21.97
N ALA A 7 24.79 -13.27 20.64
CA ALA A 7 23.65 -13.58 19.79
C ALA A 7 23.47 -15.11 19.76
N LYS A 8 22.32 -15.62 20.21
CA LYS A 8 21.93 -17.01 19.93
C LYS A 8 21.99 -17.20 18.41
N SER A 9 22.74 -18.19 17.93
CA SER A 9 22.68 -18.56 16.51
C SER A 9 21.23 -18.94 16.19
N GLY A 10 20.66 -18.30 15.17
CA GLY A 10 19.32 -18.62 14.68
C GLY A 10 19.25 -20.07 14.17
N PRO A 11 18.04 -20.56 13.83
CA PRO A 11 17.90 -21.83 13.13
C PRO A 11 18.71 -21.83 11.83
N GLU A 12 19.32 -22.98 11.51
CA GLU A 12 19.99 -23.19 10.22
C GLU A 12 18.98 -23.06 9.06
N PRO A 13 19.35 -22.57 7.87
CA PRO A 13 18.40 -22.27 6.81
C PRO A 13 17.46 -23.43 6.42
N GLY A 14 17.96 -24.66 6.40
CA GLY A 14 17.16 -25.86 6.10
C GLY A 14 16.22 -26.34 7.22
N GLU A 15 16.31 -25.73 8.41
CA GLU A 15 15.47 -26.05 9.57
C GLU A 15 14.40 -24.99 9.84
N ARG A 16 14.42 -23.88 9.08
CA ARG A 16 13.48 -22.77 9.27
C ARG A 16 12.05 -23.17 8.92
N VAL A 17 11.11 -22.69 9.73
CA VAL A 17 9.71 -22.60 9.37
C VAL A 17 9.38 -21.12 9.32
N ALA A 18 9.37 -20.58 8.09
CA ALA A 18 9.27 -19.15 7.82
C ALA A 18 7.82 -18.72 7.51
N ILE A 19 7.43 -17.56 8.05
CA ILE A 19 6.12 -16.94 7.81
C ILE A 19 6.26 -15.45 7.41
N GLY A 20 5.23 -14.89 6.84
CA GLY A 20 5.05 -13.45 6.66
C GLY A 20 4.19 -12.86 7.78
N ILE A 21 4.62 -11.74 8.37
CA ILE A 21 3.85 -11.02 9.39
C ILE A 21 3.60 -9.58 8.94
N THR A 22 2.36 -9.15 9.11
CA THR A 22 2.00 -7.74 9.15
C THR A 22 1.66 -7.36 10.57
N PHE A 23 2.42 -6.42 11.13
CA PHE A 23 2.25 -5.92 12.49
C PHE A 23 1.81 -4.46 12.44
N GLY A 24 0.49 -4.22 12.33
CA GLY A 24 -0.10 -2.89 12.27
C GLY A 24 -0.61 -2.40 13.63
N ASN A 25 -0.93 -1.10 13.77
CA ASN A 25 -1.50 -0.56 15.02
C ASN A 25 -2.89 -1.11 15.36
N SER A 26 -3.74 -1.30 14.36
CA SER A 26 -5.13 -1.72 14.57
C SER A 26 -5.29 -3.24 14.49
N ASN A 27 -4.71 -3.85 13.46
CA ASN A 27 -4.73 -5.30 13.26
C ASN A 27 -3.36 -5.77 12.77
N SER A 28 -3.13 -7.06 12.98
CA SER A 28 -2.02 -7.83 12.46
C SER A 28 -2.55 -9.04 11.68
N SER A 29 -1.72 -9.57 10.80
CA SER A 29 -2.07 -10.70 9.93
C SER A 29 -0.84 -11.59 9.75
N ILE A 30 -1.06 -12.89 9.60
CA ILE A 30 0.02 -13.87 9.40
C ILE A 30 -0.26 -14.63 8.11
N ALA A 31 0.76 -14.87 7.30
CA ALA A 31 0.64 -15.68 6.09
C ALA A 31 1.84 -16.62 5.93
N TYR A 32 1.67 -17.63 5.11
CA TYR A 32 2.70 -18.59 4.74
C TYR A 32 2.51 -19.00 3.27
N THR A 33 3.42 -19.82 2.74
CA THR A 33 3.37 -20.27 1.35
C THR A 33 3.02 -21.76 1.27
N VAL A 34 2.09 -22.11 0.39
CA VAL A 34 1.71 -23.48 0.00
C VAL A 34 1.77 -23.55 -1.52
N ASP A 35 2.54 -24.48 -2.09
CA ASP A 35 2.68 -24.64 -3.53
C ASP A 35 2.97 -23.30 -4.26
N ASP A 36 3.94 -22.55 -3.71
CA ASP A 36 4.37 -21.22 -4.19
C ASP A 36 3.28 -20.11 -4.17
N LYS A 37 2.17 -20.35 -3.46
CA LYS A 37 1.09 -19.37 -3.26
C LYS A 37 1.00 -18.95 -1.81
N ALA A 38 0.85 -17.65 -1.58
CA ALA A 38 0.60 -17.14 -0.24
C ALA A 38 -0.82 -17.47 0.24
N GLU A 39 -0.94 -17.92 1.50
CA GLU A 39 -2.20 -18.10 2.20
C GLU A 39 -2.14 -17.42 3.58
N VAL A 40 -3.22 -16.72 3.93
CA VAL A 40 -3.33 -16.03 5.23
C VAL A 40 -3.92 -16.98 6.27
N ILE A 41 -3.19 -17.13 7.37
CA ILE A 41 -3.53 -17.99 8.51
C ILE A 41 -4.62 -17.30 9.35
N ALA A 42 -5.63 -18.07 9.74
CA ALA A 42 -6.60 -17.66 10.74
C ALA A 42 -6.12 -18.09 12.13
N ASN A 43 -6.30 -17.24 13.14
CA ASN A 43 -5.97 -17.59 14.52
C ASN A 43 -7.01 -18.54 15.15
N GLU A 44 -6.88 -18.82 16.46
CA GLU A 44 -7.80 -19.68 17.21
C GLU A 44 -9.26 -19.18 17.25
N ASP A 45 -9.49 -17.88 17.04
CA ASP A 45 -10.84 -17.29 16.95
C ASP A 45 -11.40 -17.32 15.51
N GLY A 46 -10.61 -17.81 14.53
CA GLY A 46 -10.96 -17.79 13.11
C GLY A 46 -10.68 -16.46 12.41
N ASP A 47 -9.98 -15.52 13.07
CA ASP A 47 -9.67 -14.20 12.55
C ASP A 47 -8.39 -14.22 11.70
N ARG A 48 -8.48 -13.66 10.49
CA ARG A 48 -7.32 -13.37 9.63
C ARG A 48 -6.78 -11.95 9.78
N GLN A 49 -7.61 -11.04 10.30
CA GLN A 49 -7.23 -9.69 10.70
C GLN A 49 -7.34 -9.62 12.21
N ILE A 50 -6.26 -9.99 12.88
CA ILE A 50 -6.20 -10.19 14.32
C ILE A 50 -5.97 -8.83 14.97
N PRO A 51 -6.87 -8.30 15.81
CA PRO A 51 -6.66 -7.00 16.45
C PRO A 51 -5.33 -6.91 17.20
N THR A 52 -4.61 -5.80 17.04
CA THR A 52 -3.34 -5.55 17.75
C THR A 52 -3.61 -5.01 19.14
N VAL A 53 -4.15 -5.89 19.98
CA VAL A 53 -4.64 -5.57 21.32
C VAL A 53 -4.23 -6.69 22.28
N LEU A 54 -3.80 -6.31 23.48
CA LEU A 54 -3.60 -7.19 24.64
C LEU A 54 -4.54 -6.77 25.78
N SER A 55 -5.07 -7.71 26.55
CA SER A 55 -5.86 -7.43 27.74
C SER A 55 -5.53 -8.41 28.85
N TYR A 56 -5.55 -7.93 30.09
CA TYR A 56 -5.28 -8.74 31.28
C TYR A 56 -6.50 -8.78 32.20
N VAL A 57 -6.95 -9.98 32.55
CA VAL A 57 -8.14 -10.19 33.40
C VAL A 57 -7.84 -11.32 34.36
N ASP A 58 -7.90 -11.06 35.66
CA ASP A 58 -7.62 -12.06 36.70
C ASP A 58 -6.29 -12.80 36.48
N GLY A 59 -5.26 -12.06 36.05
CA GLY A 59 -3.92 -12.58 35.74
C GLY A 59 -3.78 -13.32 34.41
N ASP A 60 -4.88 -13.59 33.69
CA ASP A 60 -4.86 -14.21 32.37
C ASP A 60 -4.64 -13.18 31.26
N GLU A 61 -3.80 -13.53 30.28
CA GLU A 61 -3.52 -12.71 29.10
C GLU A 61 -4.41 -13.10 27.91
N TYR A 62 -5.08 -12.10 27.35
CA TYR A 62 -5.86 -12.20 26.13
C TYR A 62 -5.23 -11.34 25.04
N TYR A 63 -5.42 -11.73 23.77
CA TYR A 63 -5.01 -10.94 22.62
C TYR A 63 -6.11 -10.97 21.54
N GLY A 64 -5.95 -10.20 20.46
CA GLY A 64 -6.84 -10.29 19.29
C GLY A 64 -8.28 -9.87 19.58
N GLY A 65 -9.24 -10.57 18.98
CA GLY A 65 -10.68 -10.28 19.11
C GLY A 65 -11.17 -10.35 20.55
N GLN A 66 -10.68 -11.34 21.31
CA GLN A 66 -11.00 -11.47 22.74
C GLN A 66 -10.55 -10.26 23.55
N ALA A 67 -9.29 -9.81 23.37
CA ALA A 67 -8.77 -8.62 24.05
C ALA A 67 -9.51 -7.35 23.63
N LYS A 68 -9.85 -7.20 22.36
CA LYS A 68 -10.60 -6.04 21.86
C LYS A 68 -11.98 -5.91 22.53
N ALA A 69 -12.65 -7.03 22.82
CA ALA A 69 -13.94 -7.02 23.53
C ALA A 69 -13.83 -6.47 24.97
N PHE A 70 -12.65 -6.55 25.59
CA PHE A 70 -12.41 -6.03 26.94
C PHE A 70 -12.29 -4.49 27.00
N LEU A 71 -12.14 -3.78 25.87
CA LEU A 71 -12.10 -2.30 25.84
C LEU A 71 -13.32 -1.63 26.49
N VAL A 72 -14.48 -2.31 26.55
CA VAL A 72 -15.69 -1.76 27.15
C VAL A 72 -15.71 -1.92 28.68
N ARG A 73 -15.18 -3.03 29.20
CA ARG A 73 -15.34 -3.42 30.62
C ARG A 73 -14.05 -3.37 31.43
N ASN A 74 -12.91 -3.38 30.76
CA ASN A 74 -11.58 -3.43 31.35
C ASN A 74 -10.57 -2.55 30.56
N PRO A 75 -10.90 -1.28 30.25
CA PRO A 75 -10.07 -0.43 29.40
C PRO A 75 -8.66 -0.21 29.98
N ASP A 76 -8.55 -0.01 31.30
CA ASP A 76 -7.28 0.34 31.95
C ASP A 76 -6.24 -0.79 31.93
N ASN A 77 -6.67 -2.04 31.79
CA ASN A 77 -5.79 -3.21 31.66
C ASN A 77 -5.77 -3.76 30.23
N THR A 78 -6.23 -2.97 29.25
CA THR A 78 -6.21 -3.32 27.83
C THR A 78 -5.24 -2.39 27.10
N ILE A 79 -4.21 -2.93 26.45
CA ILE A 79 -3.22 -2.18 25.66
C ILE A 79 -3.59 -2.28 24.18
N ALA A 80 -3.78 -1.14 23.51
CA ALA A 80 -4.12 -1.06 22.09
C ALA A 80 -3.35 0.09 21.40
N ASN A 81 -3.28 0.07 20.06
CA ASN A 81 -2.65 1.11 19.24
C ASN A 81 -1.19 1.41 19.62
N PHE A 82 -0.44 0.39 20.01
CA PHE A 82 0.90 0.55 20.60
C PHE A 82 2.05 0.33 19.62
N ARG A 83 1.79 -0.16 18.39
CA ARG A 83 2.85 -0.50 17.42
C ARG A 83 3.71 0.70 17.07
N ASP A 84 3.11 1.84 16.79
CA ASP A 84 3.87 3.05 16.41
C ASP A 84 4.68 3.63 17.58
N PHE A 85 4.36 3.30 18.84
CA PHE A 85 5.15 3.74 20.00
C PHE A 85 6.46 2.96 20.17
N LEU A 86 6.56 1.77 19.57
CA LEU A 86 7.74 0.92 19.67
C LEU A 86 8.97 1.63 19.13
N GLY A 87 10.04 1.72 19.94
CA GLY A 87 11.29 2.39 19.55
C GLY A 87 11.25 3.92 19.56
N GLN A 88 10.16 4.53 20.03
CA GLN A 88 10.07 5.97 20.21
C GLN A 88 10.36 6.40 21.65
N GLU A 89 10.81 7.65 21.80
CA GLU A 89 10.81 8.35 23.08
C GLU A 89 9.39 8.76 23.46
N PHE A 90 9.07 8.76 24.76
CA PHE A 90 7.74 9.12 25.26
C PHE A 90 7.28 10.51 24.78
N LYS A 91 8.19 11.47 24.66
CA LYS A 91 7.86 12.83 24.21
C LYS A 91 7.43 12.92 22.73
N SER A 92 7.68 11.88 21.95
CA SER A 92 7.44 11.85 20.50
C SER A 92 6.15 11.13 20.11
N ILE A 93 5.50 10.46 21.05
CA ILE A 93 4.28 9.68 20.75
C ILE A 93 3.05 10.58 20.69
N ASP A 94 2.08 10.17 19.87
CA ASP A 94 0.71 10.67 19.92
C ASP A 94 -0.20 9.65 20.62
N PRO A 95 -0.65 9.93 21.87
CA PRO A 95 -1.48 9.00 22.62
C PRO A 95 -2.99 9.11 22.30
N THR A 96 -3.39 9.90 21.29
CA THR A 96 -4.79 10.19 20.96
C THR A 96 -5.66 8.94 20.86
N HIS A 97 -5.14 7.86 20.26
CA HIS A 97 -5.88 6.61 20.06
C HIS A 97 -5.85 5.65 21.27
N SER A 98 -5.10 5.98 22.32
CA SER A 98 -4.99 5.17 23.54
C SER A 98 -5.85 5.71 24.70
N HIS A 99 -6.59 6.81 24.53
CA HIS A 99 -7.44 7.39 25.58
C HIS A 99 -8.60 6.48 26.02
N ALA A 100 -8.97 5.48 25.22
CA ALA A 100 -10.04 4.52 25.54
C ALA A 100 -9.48 3.16 26.02
N SER A 101 -8.20 3.12 26.39
CA SER A 101 -7.45 1.92 26.77
C SER A 101 -6.39 2.31 27.81
N ALA A 102 -5.51 1.37 28.20
CA ALA A 102 -4.34 1.66 29.02
C ALA A 102 -3.53 2.80 28.38
N HIS A 103 -3.39 3.90 29.12
CA HIS A 103 -2.71 5.09 28.61
C HIS A 103 -1.18 4.88 28.67
N PRO A 104 -0.42 5.25 27.63
CA PRO A 104 1.03 5.21 27.70
C PRO A 104 1.54 6.17 28.78
N GLN A 105 2.62 5.78 29.46
CA GLN A 105 3.27 6.51 30.55
C GLN A 105 4.77 6.64 30.29
N ASP A 106 5.36 7.71 30.81
CA ASP A 106 6.80 7.93 30.79
C ASP A 106 7.49 7.04 31.83
N ALA A 107 8.33 6.13 31.35
CA ALA A 107 9.23 5.32 32.15
C ALA A 107 10.68 5.67 31.79
N SER A 108 11.20 6.75 32.40
CA SER A 108 12.58 7.23 32.19
C SER A 108 12.90 7.54 30.72
N GLY A 109 11.98 8.21 30.03
CA GLY A 109 12.06 8.59 28.61
C GLY A 109 11.51 7.53 27.65
N SER A 110 11.26 6.31 28.12
CA SER A 110 10.69 5.21 27.33
C SER A 110 9.18 5.10 27.56
N VAL A 111 8.47 4.48 26.61
CA VAL A 111 7.02 4.26 26.69
C VAL A 111 6.71 2.97 27.44
N ALA A 112 5.86 3.06 28.47
CA ALA A 112 5.33 1.91 29.19
C ALA A 112 3.82 2.05 29.47
N PHE A 113 3.20 0.97 29.91
CA PHE A 113 1.79 0.91 30.31
C PHE A 113 1.69 0.37 31.74
N SER A 114 0.77 0.89 32.54
CA SER A 114 0.47 0.36 33.87
C SER A 114 -0.75 -0.55 33.78
N VAL A 115 -0.56 -1.86 33.96
CA VAL A 115 -1.63 -2.88 33.82
C VAL A 115 -1.51 -3.95 34.90
N LYS A 116 -2.64 -4.55 35.29
CA LYS A 116 -2.70 -5.69 36.22
C LYS A 116 -2.60 -7.00 35.46
N ASP A 117 -1.38 -7.38 35.10
CA ASP A 117 -1.07 -8.60 34.34
C ASP A 117 -0.81 -9.86 35.20
N LYS A 118 -0.94 -9.73 36.52
CA LYS A 118 -0.75 -10.80 37.50
C LYS A 118 -1.92 -10.81 38.48
N ASN A 119 -2.09 -11.91 39.19
CA ASN A 119 -3.05 -12.06 40.30
C ASN A 119 -2.67 -11.28 41.57
N ASP A 120 -1.72 -10.35 41.48
CA ASP A 120 -1.30 -9.48 42.58
C ASP A 120 -2.18 -8.21 42.61
N GLU A 121 -2.21 -7.50 43.75
CA GLU A 121 -3.01 -6.27 43.86
C GLU A 121 -2.42 -5.10 43.06
N ASP A 122 -1.10 -5.07 42.91
CA ASP A 122 -0.34 -3.98 42.30
C ASP A 122 -0.23 -4.10 40.76
N ALA A 123 -0.32 -2.96 40.07
CA ALA A 123 -0.14 -2.91 38.62
C ALA A 123 1.35 -3.03 38.24
N SER A 124 1.64 -3.84 37.22
CA SER A 124 2.95 -3.91 36.59
C SER A 124 3.17 -2.76 35.63
N SER A 125 4.40 -2.27 35.54
CA SER A 125 4.84 -1.39 34.46
C SER A 125 5.35 -2.25 33.30
N VAL A 126 4.60 -2.32 32.20
CA VAL A 126 4.90 -3.10 31.00
C VAL A 126 5.43 -2.17 29.90
N PRO A 127 6.72 -2.23 29.53
CA PRO A 127 7.27 -1.46 28.41
C PRO A 127 6.58 -1.81 27.09
N VAL A 128 6.52 -0.86 26.15
CA VAL A 128 5.95 -1.12 24.81
C VAL A 128 6.69 -2.26 24.07
N SER A 129 8.00 -2.41 24.28
CA SER A 129 8.77 -3.52 23.73
C SER A 129 8.28 -4.86 24.26
N GLU A 130 8.00 -4.95 25.56
CA GLU A 130 7.47 -6.18 26.17
C GLU A 130 6.05 -6.48 25.70
N ALA A 131 5.17 -5.46 25.60
CA ALA A 131 3.83 -5.63 25.03
C ALA A 131 3.90 -6.15 23.58
N SER A 132 4.84 -5.63 22.78
CA SER A 132 5.10 -6.11 21.42
C SER A 132 5.60 -7.56 21.40
N THR A 133 6.55 -7.91 22.27
CA THR A 133 7.07 -9.28 22.43
C THR A 133 5.94 -10.25 22.79
N ARG A 134 5.11 -9.91 23.79
CA ARG A 134 3.98 -10.76 24.23
C ARG A 134 2.98 -10.96 23.08
N TYR A 135 2.62 -9.90 22.37
CA TYR A 135 1.70 -9.97 21.24
C TYR A 135 2.26 -10.79 20.06
N LEU A 136 3.51 -10.57 19.66
CA LEU A 136 4.18 -11.35 18.61
C LEU A 136 4.25 -12.84 18.97
N ARG A 137 4.52 -13.17 20.24
CA ARG A 137 4.52 -14.56 20.73
C ARG A 137 3.16 -15.23 20.53
N ARG A 138 2.05 -14.51 20.76
CA ARG A 138 0.70 -15.03 20.49
C ARG A 138 0.48 -15.29 19.00
N LEU A 139 0.86 -14.36 18.12
CA LEU A 139 0.77 -14.54 16.67
C LEU A 139 1.57 -15.77 16.19
N VAL A 140 2.82 -15.90 16.64
CA VAL A 140 3.69 -17.03 16.31
C VAL A 140 3.11 -18.35 16.84
N GLY A 141 2.49 -18.32 18.02
CA GLY A 141 1.74 -19.45 18.60
C GLY A 141 0.62 -19.91 17.67
N SER A 142 -0.26 -19.00 17.25
CA SER A 142 -1.37 -19.35 16.33
C SER A 142 -0.86 -19.92 14.99
N ALA A 143 0.23 -19.37 14.45
CA ALA A 143 0.85 -19.92 13.24
C ALA A 143 1.46 -21.31 13.46
N THR A 144 2.13 -21.52 14.60
CA THR A 144 2.71 -22.82 14.98
C THR A 144 1.63 -23.88 15.12
N ASP A 145 0.51 -23.55 15.78
CA ASP A 145 -0.62 -24.46 15.95
C ASP A 145 -1.27 -24.82 14.61
N TYR A 146 -1.45 -23.83 13.72
CA TYR A 146 -2.00 -24.05 12.39
C TYR A 146 -1.11 -24.95 11.52
N LEU A 147 0.21 -24.71 11.53
CA LEU A 147 1.19 -25.45 10.72
C LEU A 147 1.56 -26.81 11.31
N GLY A 148 1.27 -27.05 12.59
CA GLY A 148 1.68 -28.26 13.33
C GLY A 148 3.20 -28.39 13.51
N LYS A 149 3.94 -27.29 13.30
CA LYS A 149 5.40 -27.21 13.44
C LYS A 149 5.76 -25.86 14.04
N LYS A 150 6.80 -25.83 14.89
CA LYS A 150 7.28 -24.60 15.51
C LYS A 150 7.75 -23.63 14.44
N VAL A 151 7.10 -22.47 14.36
CA VAL A 151 7.59 -21.33 13.57
C VAL A 151 8.85 -20.77 14.22
N THR A 152 9.85 -20.49 13.40
CA THR A 152 11.18 -20.05 13.88
C THR A 152 11.59 -18.70 13.35
N SER A 153 11.11 -18.34 12.15
CA SER A 153 11.62 -17.18 11.43
C SER A 153 10.48 -16.45 10.69
N ALA A 154 10.65 -15.16 10.43
CA ALA A 154 9.66 -14.38 9.69
C ALA A 154 10.27 -13.24 8.86
N VAL A 155 9.54 -12.84 7.83
CA VAL A 155 9.65 -11.50 7.22
C VAL A 155 8.52 -10.64 7.78
N ILE A 156 8.84 -9.44 8.24
CA ILE A 156 7.87 -8.52 8.86
C ILE A 156 7.74 -7.25 8.01
N THR A 157 6.51 -6.81 7.79
CA THR A 157 6.20 -5.56 7.05
C THR A 157 6.29 -4.34 7.95
N VAL A 158 6.86 -3.24 7.44
CA VAL A 158 7.00 -1.96 8.14
C VAL A 158 6.68 -0.76 7.22
N PRO A 159 6.14 0.34 7.76
CA PRO A 159 5.96 1.59 7.01
C PRO A 159 7.28 2.13 6.48
N THR A 160 7.25 2.91 5.39
CA THR A 160 8.49 3.48 4.83
C THR A 160 9.12 4.55 5.74
N ASN A 161 8.34 5.17 6.64
CA ASN A 161 8.83 6.13 7.63
C ASN A 161 9.23 5.51 8.98
N PHE A 162 9.31 4.18 9.10
CA PHE A 162 9.86 3.52 10.28
C PHE A 162 11.35 3.86 10.42
N SER A 163 11.71 4.53 11.51
CA SER A 163 13.11 4.88 11.79
C SER A 163 13.95 3.66 12.16
N GLU A 164 15.28 3.78 12.08
CA GLU A 164 16.21 2.71 12.47
C GLU A 164 15.99 2.24 13.91
N ALA A 165 15.76 3.17 14.85
CA ALA A 165 15.46 2.82 16.25
C ALA A 165 14.18 1.97 16.39
N GLN A 166 13.16 2.23 15.58
CA GLN A 166 11.93 1.43 15.57
C GLN A 166 12.14 0.07 14.92
N ARG A 167 12.95 0.00 13.85
CA ARG A 167 13.33 -1.26 13.19
C ARG A 167 14.10 -2.17 14.14
N GLU A 168 15.11 -1.64 14.82
CA GLU A 168 15.90 -2.36 15.83
C GLU A 168 15.02 -2.81 17.00
N ALA A 169 14.11 -1.95 17.48
CA ALA A 169 13.19 -2.30 18.56
C ALA A 169 12.22 -3.42 18.17
N LEU A 170 11.74 -3.44 16.92
CA LEU A 170 10.90 -4.51 16.39
C LEU A 170 11.66 -5.83 16.26
N ILE A 171 12.87 -5.80 15.70
CA ILE A 171 13.73 -7.00 15.60
C ILE A 171 14.02 -7.55 16.99
N LYS A 172 14.33 -6.68 17.96
CA LYS A 172 14.55 -7.08 19.35
C LYS A 172 13.31 -7.73 19.98
N ALA A 173 12.13 -7.12 19.82
CA ALA A 173 10.88 -7.67 20.35
C ALA A 173 10.54 -9.04 19.73
N ALA A 174 10.76 -9.21 18.42
CA ALA A 174 10.60 -10.48 17.74
C ALA A 174 11.58 -11.55 18.25
N ASN A 175 12.87 -11.20 18.41
CA ASN A 175 13.88 -12.12 18.94
C ASN A 175 13.55 -12.55 20.38
N GLU A 176 13.03 -11.64 21.22
CA GLU A 176 12.55 -11.96 22.58
C GLU A 176 11.27 -12.82 22.58
N ALA A 177 10.54 -12.86 21.45
CA ALA A 177 9.43 -13.76 21.20
C ALA A 177 9.88 -15.11 20.60
N ASP A 178 11.20 -15.40 20.60
CA ASP A 178 11.84 -16.56 19.97
C ASP A 178 11.55 -16.66 18.45
N LEU A 179 11.46 -15.50 17.78
CA LEU A 179 11.25 -15.38 16.33
C LEU A 179 12.43 -14.65 15.66
N GLU A 180 13.17 -15.35 14.80
CA GLU A 180 14.22 -14.76 13.97
C GLU A 180 13.60 -13.87 12.88
N VAL A 181 14.02 -12.61 12.79
CA VAL A 181 13.60 -11.72 11.69
C VAL A 181 14.57 -11.88 10.53
N LEU A 182 14.13 -12.52 9.46
CA LEU A 182 14.92 -12.68 8.23
C LEU A 182 15.09 -11.33 7.52
N GLN A 183 14.00 -10.58 7.40
CA GLN A 183 14.01 -9.27 6.74
C GLN A 183 12.84 -8.40 7.20
N LEU A 184 13.06 -7.09 7.22
CA LEU A 184 11.98 -6.11 7.27
C LEU A 184 11.71 -5.58 5.84
N VAL A 185 10.50 -5.72 5.35
CA VAL A 185 10.09 -5.24 4.02
C VAL A 185 9.12 -4.07 4.14
N SER A 186 9.20 -3.09 3.24
CA SER A 186 8.27 -1.97 3.28
C SER A 186 6.86 -2.38 2.85
N ASP A 187 5.83 -1.85 3.54
CA ASP A 187 4.42 -2.08 3.24
C ASP A 187 4.08 -1.97 1.74
N PRO A 188 4.41 -0.88 1.00
CA PRO A 188 4.04 -0.77 -0.41
C PRO A 188 4.71 -1.82 -1.30
N VAL A 189 5.95 -2.24 -0.99
CA VAL A 189 6.64 -3.28 -1.75
C VAL A 189 6.01 -4.65 -1.51
N ALA A 190 5.62 -4.96 -0.27
CA ALA A 190 4.90 -6.19 0.02
C ALA A 190 3.53 -6.23 -0.70
N ALA A 191 2.83 -5.10 -0.79
CA ALA A 191 1.57 -5.02 -1.52
C ALA A 191 1.73 -5.29 -3.02
N VAL A 192 2.77 -4.72 -3.67
CA VAL A 192 3.06 -4.99 -5.08
C VAL A 192 3.46 -6.45 -5.30
N LEU A 193 4.35 -6.98 -4.45
CA LEU A 193 4.82 -8.37 -4.53
C LEU A 193 3.68 -9.38 -4.42
N ALA A 194 2.66 -9.10 -3.61
CA ALA A 194 1.48 -9.96 -3.49
C ALA A 194 0.71 -10.14 -4.81
N TYR A 195 0.76 -9.17 -5.71
CA TYR A 195 0.18 -9.28 -7.06
C TYR A 195 1.13 -9.91 -8.05
N ASP A 196 2.39 -9.45 -8.06
CA ASP A 196 3.38 -9.80 -9.08
C ASP A 196 3.96 -11.22 -8.93
N ALA A 197 3.92 -11.81 -7.73
CA ALA A 197 4.39 -13.18 -7.50
C ALA A 197 3.29 -14.24 -7.69
N ARG A 198 2.10 -13.87 -8.18
CA ARG A 198 1.06 -14.84 -8.52
C ARG A 198 1.44 -15.62 -9.79
N PRO A 199 1.04 -16.90 -9.93
CA PRO A 199 1.36 -17.69 -11.12
C PRO A 199 0.86 -17.09 -12.44
N GLU A 200 -0.25 -16.35 -12.41
CA GLU A 200 -0.83 -15.68 -13.58
C GLU A 200 -0.21 -14.31 -13.90
N ALA A 201 0.67 -13.79 -13.03
CA ALA A 201 1.25 -12.47 -13.20
C ALA A 201 2.28 -12.44 -14.34
N THR A 202 2.26 -11.34 -15.10
CA THR A 202 3.26 -11.03 -16.11
C THR A 202 4.18 -9.92 -15.60
N VAL A 203 5.49 -10.10 -15.80
CA VAL A 203 6.45 -9.06 -15.46
C VAL A 203 6.38 -7.97 -16.53
N GLU A 204 5.87 -6.81 -16.15
CA GLU A 204 5.67 -5.65 -17.01
C GLU A 204 6.22 -4.39 -16.35
N ASP A 205 6.69 -3.45 -17.18
CA ASP A 205 7.16 -2.14 -16.69
C ASP A 205 5.94 -1.24 -16.47
N LYS A 206 5.66 -0.88 -15.21
CA LYS A 206 4.48 -0.10 -14.81
C LYS A 206 4.77 0.85 -13.65
N VAL A 207 4.10 1.99 -13.61
CA VAL A 207 4.09 2.91 -12.47
C VAL A 207 2.84 2.65 -11.65
N ILE A 208 3.05 2.32 -10.38
CA ILE A 208 2.02 1.84 -9.47
C ILE A 208 1.85 2.86 -8.35
N VAL A 209 0.61 3.23 -8.04
CA VAL A 209 0.26 3.88 -6.77
C VAL A 209 -0.19 2.80 -5.80
N VAL A 210 0.47 2.69 -4.65
CA VAL A 210 -0.02 1.88 -3.53
C VAL A 210 -0.65 2.81 -2.52
N ALA A 211 -1.95 2.66 -2.29
CA ALA A 211 -2.70 3.39 -1.27
C ALA A 211 -3.08 2.43 -0.13
N ASP A 212 -2.26 2.41 0.92
CA ASP A 212 -2.52 1.66 2.16
C ASP A 212 -3.35 2.51 3.12
N LEU A 213 -4.66 2.27 3.13
CA LEU A 213 -5.62 3.00 3.93
C LEU A 213 -5.94 2.19 5.20
N GLY A 214 -5.22 2.50 6.27
CA GLY A 214 -5.26 1.79 7.54
C GLY A 214 -6.34 2.28 8.51
N GLY A 215 -6.20 1.88 9.78
CA GLY A 215 -7.11 2.23 10.86
C GLY A 215 -6.81 3.60 11.49
N THR A 216 -5.58 3.83 11.91
CA THR A 216 -5.13 5.08 12.57
C THR A 216 -4.28 5.98 11.67
N ARG A 217 -3.89 5.49 10.49
CA ARG A 217 -3.07 6.22 9.52
C ARG A 217 -3.36 5.73 8.11
N SER A 218 -2.96 6.53 7.12
CA SER A 218 -2.94 6.17 5.71
C SER A 218 -1.58 6.48 5.11
N ASP A 219 -1.08 5.56 4.29
CA ASP A 219 0.23 5.63 3.68
C ASP A 219 0.08 5.46 2.17
N VAL A 220 0.62 6.40 1.39
CA VAL A 220 0.58 6.33 -0.06
C VAL A 220 1.99 6.37 -0.62
N ALA A 221 2.29 5.48 -1.56
CA ALA A 221 3.56 5.42 -2.26
C ALA A 221 3.36 5.34 -3.77
N VAL A 222 4.23 6.02 -4.53
CA VAL A 222 4.37 5.82 -5.98
C VAL A 222 5.60 4.95 -6.20
N VAL A 223 5.43 3.86 -6.95
CA VAL A 223 6.44 2.82 -7.17
C VAL A 223 6.64 2.61 -8.66
N ALA A 224 7.88 2.70 -9.14
CA ALA A 224 8.26 2.22 -10.46
C ALA A 224 8.57 0.71 -10.37
N SER A 225 7.73 -0.11 -10.98
CA SER A 225 8.02 -1.54 -11.19
C SER A 225 8.70 -1.70 -12.54
N ARG A 226 9.94 -2.21 -12.55
CA ARG A 226 10.76 -2.36 -13.75
C ARG A 226 11.43 -3.71 -13.74
N GLY A 227 10.98 -4.60 -14.62
CA GLY A 227 11.53 -5.97 -14.72
C GLY A 227 11.48 -6.76 -13.42
N GLY A 228 10.44 -6.56 -12.61
CA GLY A 228 10.27 -7.23 -11.31
C GLY A 228 11.04 -6.62 -10.14
N MET A 229 11.67 -5.44 -10.34
CA MET A 229 12.27 -4.64 -9.26
C MET A 229 11.41 -3.42 -8.97
N TYR A 230 11.32 -3.05 -7.69
CA TYR A 230 10.43 -2.01 -7.19
C TYR A 230 11.21 -0.84 -6.62
N THR A 231 11.12 0.33 -7.25
CA THR A 231 11.74 1.56 -6.76
C THR A 231 10.65 2.53 -6.29
N ILE A 232 10.71 2.93 -5.02
CA ILE A 232 9.79 3.93 -4.46
C ILE A 232 10.25 5.32 -4.92
N LEU A 233 9.36 6.03 -5.64
CA LEU A 233 9.63 7.38 -6.15
C LEU A 233 9.24 8.47 -5.16
N ALA A 234 8.09 8.31 -4.49
CA ALA A 234 7.62 9.23 -3.47
C ALA A 234 6.69 8.53 -2.48
N THR A 235 6.62 9.06 -1.26
CA THR A 235 5.65 8.63 -0.23
C THR A 235 5.01 9.83 0.47
N ALA A 236 3.82 9.62 1.03
CA ALA A 236 3.25 10.47 2.08
C ALA A 236 2.55 9.62 3.15
N HIS A 237 2.44 10.21 4.33
CA HIS A 237 1.91 9.61 5.55
C HIS A 237 0.90 10.59 6.14
N ASP A 238 -0.32 10.13 6.38
CA ASP A 238 -1.41 10.95 6.89
C ASP A 238 -2.07 10.28 8.10
N TYR A 239 -2.38 11.10 9.11
CA TYR A 239 -2.98 10.66 10.37
C TYR A 239 -4.36 11.29 10.61
N GLU A 240 -4.86 12.14 9.70
CA GLU A 240 -6.17 12.82 9.80
C GLU A 240 -7.25 12.13 8.94
N PHE A 241 -6.86 11.40 7.92
CA PHE A 241 -7.72 10.64 7.03
C PHE A 241 -7.38 9.17 7.16
N ALA A 242 -8.14 8.46 7.97
CA ALA A 242 -7.95 7.04 8.26
C ALA A 242 -9.26 6.38 8.71
N GLY A 243 -9.26 5.06 8.86
CA GLY A 243 -10.44 4.28 9.24
C GLY A 243 -11.15 4.76 10.51
N VAL A 244 -10.41 5.26 11.50
CA VAL A 244 -10.94 5.78 12.77
C VAL A 244 -11.75 7.07 12.58
N HIS A 245 -11.43 7.87 11.56
CA HIS A 245 -12.16 9.09 11.22
C HIS A 245 -13.49 8.77 10.52
N LEU A 246 -13.54 7.66 9.78
CA LEU A 246 -14.80 7.11 9.25
C LEU A 246 -15.66 6.54 10.38
N ASP A 247 -15.05 5.88 11.37
CA ASP A 247 -15.76 5.44 12.57
C ASP A 247 -16.34 6.64 13.32
N GLN A 248 -15.55 7.71 13.50
CA GLN A 248 -15.99 8.94 14.15
C GLN A 248 -17.21 9.58 13.45
N ALA A 249 -17.22 9.61 12.11
CA ALA A 249 -18.37 10.14 11.36
C ALA A 249 -19.67 9.36 11.67
N LEU A 250 -19.59 8.03 11.76
CA LEU A 250 -20.72 7.18 12.17
C LEU A 250 -21.08 7.38 13.64
N MET A 251 -20.09 7.43 14.54
CA MET A 251 -20.29 7.68 15.96
C MET A 251 -21.06 9.00 16.18
N ASP A 252 -20.68 10.07 15.50
CA ASP A 252 -21.35 11.37 15.61
C ASP A 252 -22.76 11.36 15.03
N HIS A 253 -22.99 10.61 13.95
CA HIS A 253 -24.34 10.42 13.42
C HIS A 253 -25.25 9.70 14.41
N PHE A 254 -24.80 8.56 14.93
CA PHE A 254 -25.59 7.73 15.84
C PHE A 254 -25.77 8.36 17.23
N ALA A 255 -24.76 9.08 17.74
CA ALA A 255 -24.89 9.85 18.97
C ALA A 255 -25.98 10.93 18.86
N LYS A 256 -26.05 11.63 17.72
CA LYS A 256 -27.10 12.64 17.46
C LYS A 256 -28.49 12.01 17.40
N GLU A 257 -28.63 10.87 16.71
CA GLU A 257 -29.91 10.14 16.65
C GLU A 257 -30.36 9.63 18.04
N PHE A 258 -29.43 9.09 18.83
CA PHE A 258 -29.70 8.67 20.21
C PHE A 258 -30.10 9.86 21.09
N GLN A 259 -29.35 10.97 21.02
CA GLN A 259 -29.64 12.18 21.79
C GLN A 259 -31.00 12.77 21.41
N LYS A 260 -31.38 12.74 20.13
CA LYS A 260 -32.70 13.17 19.68
C LYS A 260 -33.83 12.32 20.27
N LYS A 261 -33.61 11.01 20.46
CA LYS A 261 -34.60 10.07 20.97
C LYS A 261 -34.68 10.02 22.50
N HIS A 262 -33.56 10.20 23.18
CA HIS A 262 -33.43 9.95 24.63
C HIS A 262 -32.95 11.17 25.44
N SER A 263 -32.60 12.30 24.79
CA SER A 263 -32.06 13.52 25.41
C SER A 263 -30.78 13.31 26.23
N ILE A 264 -30.03 12.25 25.94
CA ILE A 264 -28.78 11.87 26.61
C ILE A 264 -27.68 11.80 25.53
N ASP A 265 -26.49 12.34 25.80
CA ASP A 265 -25.35 12.19 24.90
C ASP A 265 -24.51 10.97 25.33
N PRO A 266 -24.45 9.88 24.52
CA PRO A 266 -23.71 8.68 24.89
C PRO A 266 -22.19 8.91 24.85
N ARG A 267 -21.71 10.03 24.31
CA ARG A 267 -20.28 10.34 24.21
C ARG A 267 -19.70 10.88 25.52
N SER A 268 -20.54 11.34 26.46
CA SER A 268 -20.08 11.86 27.75
C SER A 268 -19.67 10.78 28.75
N ASN A 269 -19.97 9.51 28.47
CA ASN A 269 -19.61 8.37 29.29
C ASN A 269 -18.59 7.49 28.55
N ALA A 270 -17.45 7.20 29.17
CA ALA A 270 -16.37 6.44 28.54
C ALA A 270 -16.80 5.03 28.09
N ARG A 271 -17.62 4.33 28.88
CA ARG A 271 -18.14 3.00 28.55
C ARG A 271 -19.11 3.04 27.38
N SER A 272 -20.02 4.03 27.38
CA SER A 272 -20.96 4.26 26.27
C SER A 272 -20.23 4.63 24.98
N LEU A 273 -19.19 5.47 25.07
CA LEU A 273 -18.33 5.84 23.95
C LEU A 273 -17.57 4.63 23.38
N ALA A 274 -17.05 3.74 24.24
CA ALA A 274 -16.40 2.51 23.82
C ALA A 274 -17.36 1.58 23.06
N LYS A 275 -18.59 1.38 23.58
CA LYS A 275 -19.65 0.63 22.87
C LYS A 275 -19.99 1.26 21.51
N LEU A 276 -20.18 2.58 21.48
CA LEU A 276 -20.49 3.34 20.27
C LEU A 276 -19.40 3.17 19.20
N ARG A 277 -18.13 3.19 19.61
CA ARG A 277 -16.99 3.01 18.70
C ARG A 277 -16.94 1.61 18.10
N LEU A 278 -17.04 0.56 18.93
CA LEU A 278 -17.01 -0.82 18.45
C LEU A 278 -18.15 -1.11 17.46
N GLU A 279 -19.36 -0.67 17.78
CA GLU A 279 -20.52 -0.88 16.90
C GLU A 279 -20.44 -0.01 15.63
N SER A 280 -19.85 1.19 15.69
CA SER A 280 -19.64 2.03 14.51
C SER A 280 -18.65 1.38 13.54
N GLU A 281 -17.56 0.80 14.05
CA GLU A 281 -16.60 0.07 13.23
C GLU A 281 -17.23 -1.18 12.60
N ALA A 282 -18.02 -1.94 13.37
CA ALA A 282 -18.76 -3.10 12.86
C ALA A 282 -19.76 -2.71 11.75
N THR A 283 -20.52 -1.64 11.98
CA THR A 283 -21.48 -1.08 11.01
C THR A 283 -20.77 -0.61 9.74
N LYS A 284 -19.63 0.08 9.87
CA LYS A 284 -18.79 0.50 8.73
C LYS A 284 -18.37 -0.68 7.88
N ARG A 285 -17.86 -1.75 8.51
CA ARG A 285 -17.45 -2.98 7.82
C ARG A 285 -18.64 -3.64 7.10
N ALA A 286 -19.82 -3.70 7.74
CA ALA A 286 -21.03 -4.23 7.14
C ALA A 286 -21.47 -3.43 5.90
N LEU A 287 -21.31 -2.11 5.91
CA LEU A 287 -21.63 -1.23 4.78
C LEU A 287 -20.68 -1.41 3.58
N SER A 288 -19.48 -1.96 3.76
CA SER A 288 -18.62 -2.32 2.64
C SER A 288 -19.16 -3.53 1.88
N LEU A 289 -19.86 -4.45 2.57
CA LEU A 289 -20.46 -5.66 1.98
C LEU A 289 -21.88 -5.40 1.45
N GLY A 290 -22.72 -4.71 2.23
CA GLY A 290 -24.13 -4.47 1.93
C GLY A 290 -24.47 -3.00 1.67
N SER A 291 -25.62 -2.74 1.05
CA SER A 291 -26.14 -1.39 0.84
C SER A 291 -26.80 -0.79 2.10
N ASN A 292 -27.06 -1.62 3.12
CA ASN A 292 -27.64 -1.24 4.40
C ASN A 292 -26.94 -2.02 5.53
N ALA A 293 -26.89 -1.43 6.72
CA ALA A 293 -26.38 -2.07 7.93
C ALA A 293 -27.23 -1.68 9.14
N GLN A 294 -27.39 -2.61 10.07
CA GLN A 294 -27.99 -2.35 11.37
C GLN A 294 -26.90 -1.89 12.34
N PHE A 295 -27.16 -0.81 13.06
CA PHE A 295 -26.40 -0.39 14.23
C PHE A 295 -27.23 -0.73 15.47
N SER A 296 -26.74 -1.58 16.36
CA SER A 296 -27.49 -1.98 17.56
C SER A 296 -26.61 -2.14 18.79
N VAL A 297 -26.94 -1.40 19.86
CA VAL A 297 -26.23 -1.47 21.15
C VAL A 297 -27.25 -1.60 22.28
N GLU A 298 -27.11 -2.67 23.06
CA GLU A 298 -27.85 -2.86 24.31
C GLU A 298 -27.29 -1.96 25.42
N SER A 299 -28.20 -1.32 26.16
CA SER A 299 -27.89 -0.43 27.28
C SER A 299 -26.77 0.55 26.92
N LEU A 300 -26.97 1.31 25.84
CA LEU A 300 -25.95 2.22 25.30
C LEU A 300 -25.62 3.31 26.33
N ALA A 301 -26.64 3.99 26.88
CA ALA A 301 -26.50 4.95 27.97
C ALA A 301 -27.75 4.94 28.87
N ASP A 302 -27.56 5.08 30.19
CA ASP A 302 -28.61 5.11 31.22
C ASP A 302 -29.68 4.01 31.11
N GLY A 303 -29.27 2.81 30.66
CA GLY A 303 -30.18 1.67 30.51
C GLY A 303 -30.98 1.66 29.20
N PHE A 304 -30.90 2.70 28.37
CA PHE A 304 -31.60 2.74 27.08
C PHE A 304 -30.85 1.96 26.00
N ASP A 305 -31.58 1.07 25.33
CA ASP A 305 -31.12 0.40 24.12
C ASP A 305 -31.20 1.35 22.91
N PHE A 306 -30.31 1.15 21.95
CA PHE A 306 -30.31 1.89 20.70
C PHE A 306 -30.19 0.95 19.51
N SER A 307 -31.13 1.06 18.57
CA SER A 307 -31.12 0.26 17.35
C SER A 307 -31.67 1.09 16.19
N VAL A 308 -30.89 1.21 15.12
CA VAL A 308 -31.22 2.00 13.93
C VAL A 308 -30.52 1.39 12.69
N THR A 309 -31.14 1.53 11.53
CA THR A 309 -30.54 1.12 10.26
C THR A 309 -29.96 2.33 9.54
N ILE A 310 -28.80 2.17 8.91
CA ILE A 310 -28.20 3.16 8.01
C ILE A 310 -28.00 2.54 6.62
N ASN A 311 -28.22 3.32 5.57
CA ASN A 311 -27.86 2.92 4.21
C ASN A 311 -26.49 3.48 3.80
N ARG A 312 -25.84 2.84 2.83
CA ARG A 312 -24.49 3.19 2.37
C ARG A 312 -24.42 4.63 1.86
N ILE A 313 -25.43 5.10 1.13
CA ILE A 313 -25.48 6.48 0.60
C ILE A 313 -25.42 7.50 1.74
N ARG A 314 -26.16 7.25 2.84
CA ARG A 314 -26.14 8.12 4.02
C ARG A 314 -24.78 8.14 4.70
N TYR A 315 -24.16 6.97 4.87
CA TYR A 315 -22.78 6.87 5.36
C TYR A 315 -21.82 7.66 4.46
N GLU A 316 -21.93 7.50 3.14
CA GLU A 316 -21.04 8.17 2.20
C GLU A 316 -21.18 9.70 2.25
N MET A 317 -22.40 10.21 2.46
CA MET A 317 -22.63 11.65 2.64
C MET A 317 -21.97 12.19 3.92
N ILE A 318 -22.12 11.50 5.06
CA ILE A 318 -21.56 11.98 6.33
C ILE A 318 -20.03 11.80 6.40
N ALA A 319 -19.46 10.84 5.67
CA ALA A 319 -18.03 10.57 5.61
C ALA A 319 -17.30 11.29 4.46
N ARG A 320 -18.00 12.08 3.65
CA ARG A 320 -17.49 12.72 2.42
C ARG A 320 -16.14 13.42 2.61
N LYS A 321 -15.99 14.20 3.67
CA LYS A 321 -14.74 14.95 3.97
C LYS A 321 -13.52 14.02 4.09
N VAL A 322 -13.70 12.85 4.69
CA VAL A 322 -12.62 11.87 4.88
C VAL A 322 -12.27 11.21 3.55
N PHE A 323 -13.27 10.87 2.73
CA PHE A 323 -13.04 10.32 1.39
C PHE A 323 -12.31 11.29 0.46
N GLU A 324 -12.67 12.57 0.47
CA GLU A 324 -11.95 13.59 -0.28
C GLU A 324 -10.52 13.80 0.24
N GLY A 325 -10.29 13.53 1.54
CA GLY A 325 -8.95 13.48 2.13
C GLY A 325 -8.06 12.41 1.49
N PHE A 326 -8.57 11.19 1.32
CA PHE A 326 -7.85 10.12 0.61
C PHE A 326 -7.51 10.50 -0.84
N ASN A 327 -8.46 11.11 -1.55
CA ASN A 327 -8.24 11.56 -2.93
C ASN A 327 -7.06 12.56 -3.01
N ARG A 328 -7.10 13.60 -2.16
CA ARG A 328 -6.03 14.62 -2.11
C ARG A 328 -4.69 14.02 -1.72
N LEU A 329 -4.67 13.08 -0.77
CA LEU A 329 -3.44 12.40 -0.38
C LEU A 329 -2.81 11.69 -1.58
N ILE A 330 -3.60 10.92 -2.33
CA ILE A 330 -3.12 10.18 -3.51
C ILE A 330 -2.59 11.13 -4.60
N GLU A 331 -3.37 12.14 -4.99
CA GLU A 331 -2.96 13.14 -5.98
C GLU A 331 -1.69 13.88 -5.56
N SER A 332 -1.56 14.20 -4.26
CA SER A 332 -0.39 14.90 -3.73
C SER A 332 0.89 14.08 -3.84
N VAL A 333 0.83 12.75 -3.66
CA VAL A 333 2.01 11.88 -3.76
C VAL A 333 2.43 11.68 -5.21
N ILE A 334 1.46 11.54 -6.13
CA ILE A 334 1.73 11.50 -7.57
C ILE A 334 2.46 12.77 -8.01
N LYS A 335 1.95 13.93 -7.61
CA LYS A 335 2.61 15.21 -7.86
C LYS A 335 3.98 15.32 -7.21
N LYS A 336 4.14 14.81 -5.98
CA LYS A 336 5.43 14.76 -5.27
C LYS A 336 6.47 13.89 -6.01
N ALA A 337 6.02 12.84 -6.70
CA ALA A 337 6.86 12.03 -7.59
C ALA A 337 7.20 12.73 -8.92
N GLY A 338 6.68 13.94 -9.17
CA GLY A 338 6.87 14.65 -10.44
C GLY A 338 6.05 14.07 -11.60
N LEU A 339 5.01 13.29 -11.29
CA LEU A 339 4.16 12.61 -12.27
C LEU A 339 2.75 13.23 -12.32
N ASP A 340 2.00 12.86 -13.34
CA ASP A 340 0.56 13.12 -13.44
C ASP A 340 -0.28 11.84 -13.24
N VAL A 341 -1.58 11.97 -12.98
CA VAL A 341 -2.49 10.81 -12.91
C VAL A 341 -2.52 10.01 -14.21
N LEU A 342 -2.27 10.66 -15.35
CA LEU A 342 -2.13 10.01 -16.66
C LEU A 342 -0.84 9.19 -16.82
N ASP A 343 0.12 9.31 -15.88
CA ASP A 343 1.33 8.50 -15.86
C ASP A 343 1.20 7.22 -15.03
N ILE A 344 0.08 7.01 -14.33
CA ILE A 344 -0.13 5.87 -13.45
C ILE A 344 -0.81 4.73 -14.20
N ASP A 345 -0.18 3.56 -14.19
CA ASP A 345 -0.69 2.37 -14.87
C ASP A 345 -1.61 1.54 -13.94
N GLU A 346 -1.27 1.45 -12.65
CA GLU A 346 -2.05 0.69 -11.66
C GLU A 346 -2.20 1.45 -10.34
N VAL A 347 -3.34 1.26 -9.67
CA VAL A 347 -3.56 1.67 -8.29
C VAL A 347 -3.93 0.46 -7.43
N ILE A 348 -3.05 0.10 -6.52
CA ILE A 348 -3.26 -0.97 -5.54
C ILE A 348 -3.85 -0.37 -4.26
N LEU A 349 -5.08 -0.76 -3.93
CA LEU A 349 -5.74 -0.38 -2.69
C LEU A 349 -5.45 -1.43 -1.61
N SER A 350 -4.66 -1.04 -0.60
CA SER A 350 -4.27 -1.87 0.54
C SER A 350 -4.86 -1.34 1.85
N GLY A 351 -4.84 -2.15 2.90
CA GLY A 351 -5.35 -1.77 4.22
C GLY A 351 -6.85 -1.98 4.40
N GLY A 352 -7.31 -2.05 5.65
CA GLY A 352 -8.69 -2.40 5.98
C GLY A 352 -9.74 -1.39 5.48
N THR A 353 -9.38 -0.12 5.37
CA THR A 353 -10.29 0.93 4.89
C THR A 353 -10.56 0.83 3.38
N SER A 354 -9.62 0.25 2.64
CA SER A 354 -9.70 0.04 1.18
C SER A 354 -10.78 -0.96 0.73
N HIS A 355 -11.43 -1.66 1.65
CA HIS A 355 -12.66 -2.41 1.37
C HIS A 355 -13.85 -1.51 1.03
N THR A 356 -13.79 -0.22 1.35
CA THR A 356 -14.90 0.72 1.16
C THR A 356 -15.13 1.00 -0.33
N PRO A 357 -16.26 0.58 -0.94
CA PRO A 357 -16.46 0.69 -2.39
C PRO A 357 -16.41 2.13 -2.90
N ARG A 358 -16.83 3.09 -2.08
CA ARG A 358 -16.81 4.51 -2.43
C ARG A 358 -15.41 5.03 -2.73
N ILE A 359 -14.39 4.54 -2.02
CA ILE A 359 -13.00 4.97 -2.22
C ILE A 359 -12.54 4.54 -3.63
N ALA A 360 -12.67 3.25 -3.95
CA ALA A 360 -12.30 2.73 -5.28
C ALA A 360 -13.09 3.42 -6.41
N ASN A 361 -14.38 3.73 -6.18
CA ASN A 361 -15.21 4.45 -7.15
C ASN A 361 -14.78 5.90 -7.37
N ASN A 362 -14.34 6.60 -6.31
CA ASN A 362 -13.77 7.94 -6.47
C ASN A 362 -12.51 7.89 -7.33
N LEU A 363 -11.65 6.89 -7.13
CA LEU A 363 -10.41 6.75 -7.91
C LEU A 363 -10.69 6.50 -9.40
N ARG A 364 -11.72 5.72 -9.74
CA ARG A 364 -12.16 5.58 -11.16
C ARG A 364 -12.55 6.90 -11.83
N GLY A 365 -12.92 7.93 -11.06
CA GLY A 365 -13.18 9.27 -11.59
C GLY A 365 -11.94 10.17 -11.64
N ILE A 366 -10.85 9.81 -10.96
CA ILE A 366 -9.59 10.59 -10.90
C ILE A 366 -8.62 10.11 -11.97
N PHE A 367 -8.54 8.80 -12.18
CA PHE A 367 -7.62 8.16 -13.11
C PHE A 367 -8.26 7.91 -14.48
N PRO A 368 -7.47 7.86 -15.57
CA PRO A 368 -7.98 7.48 -16.88
C PRO A 368 -8.45 6.02 -16.88
N GLU A 369 -9.30 5.66 -17.84
CA GLU A 369 -9.82 4.29 -17.99
C GLU A 369 -8.71 3.24 -18.22
N SER A 370 -7.54 3.67 -18.70
CA SER A 370 -6.36 2.83 -18.87
C SER A 370 -5.68 2.43 -17.56
N THR A 371 -5.99 3.10 -16.44
CA THR A 371 -5.38 2.79 -15.14
C THR A 371 -6.20 1.71 -14.42
N ASP A 372 -5.55 0.61 -14.07
CA ASP A 372 -6.21 -0.48 -13.34
C ASP A 372 -6.35 -0.15 -11.85
N ILE A 373 -7.59 -0.01 -11.39
CA ILE A 373 -7.91 0.19 -9.96
C ILE A 373 -8.15 -1.16 -9.31
N LEU A 374 -7.14 -1.66 -8.58
CA LEU A 374 -7.14 -2.97 -7.94
C LEU A 374 -7.79 -2.91 -6.54
N ALA A 375 -9.10 -3.04 -6.52
CA ALA A 375 -9.93 -3.25 -5.33
C ALA A 375 -11.10 -4.20 -5.62
N PRO A 376 -11.66 -4.89 -4.62
CA PRO A 376 -12.76 -5.84 -4.84
C PRO A 376 -14.00 -5.24 -5.52
N ALA A 377 -14.25 -3.94 -5.35
CA ALA A 377 -15.38 -3.25 -5.95
C ALA A 377 -15.18 -2.89 -7.43
N THR A 378 -13.95 -2.92 -7.94
CA THR A 378 -13.58 -2.43 -9.28
C THR A 378 -12.89 -3.47 -10.14
N SER A 379 -12.26 -4.49 -9.54
CA SER A 379 -11.57 -5.56 -10.26
C SER A 379 -11.88 -6.93 -9.66
N ALA A 380 -12.24 -7.88 -10.53
CA ALA A 380 -12.52 -9.27 -10.15
C ALA A 380 -11.25 -10.06 -9.79
N THR A 381 -10.07 -9.59 -10.21
CA THR A 381 -8.77 -10.22 -9.90
C THR A 381 -8.10 -9.61 -8.67
N ALA A 382 -8.77 -8.65 -8.01
CA ALA A 382 -8.23 -8.00 -6.82
C ALA A 382 -8.11 -8.97 -5.65
N ILE A 383 -6.95 -8.96 -5.00
CA ILE A 383 -6.71 -9.65 -3.73
C ILE A 383 -7.42 -8.85 -2.63
N ASN A 384 -7.83 -9.51 -1.55
CA ASN A 384 -8.34 -8.86 -0.36
C ASN A 384 -7.35 -7.76 0.13
N PRO A 385 -7.74 -6.47 0.19
CA PRO A 385 -6.87 -5.38 0.61
C PRO A 385 -6.18 -5.58 1.96
N SER A 386 -6.84 -6.26 2.90
CA SER A 386 -6.33 -6.54 4.26
C SER A 386 -5.30 -7.66 4.32
N GLU A 387 -5.07 -8.38 3.21
CA GLU A 387 -4.19 -9.54 3.15
C GLU A 387 -2.91 -9.29 2.35
N LEU A 388 -2.86 -8.21 1.57
CA LEU A 388 -1.76 -7.90 0.66
C LEU A 388 -0.40 -7.89 1.35
N LEU A 389 -0.28 -7.18 2.46
CA LEU A 389 1.00 -7.02 3.17
C LEU A 389 1.52 -8.36 3.70
N ALA A 390 0.66 -9.14 4.35
CA ALA A 390 1.03 -10.44 4.90
C ALA A 390 1.41 -11.43 3.79
N ARG A 391 0.64 -11.44 2.69
CA ARG A 391 0.94 -12.25 1.51
C ARG A 391 2.30 -11.90 0.90
N GLY A 392 2.57 -10.62 0.69
CA GLY A 392 3.87 -10.14 0.21
C GLY A 392 5.02 -10.55 1.12
N ALA A 393 4.83 -10.39 2.45
CA ALA A 393 5.82 -10.82 3.43
C ALA A 393 6.07 -12.34 3.38
N ALA A 394 5.03 -13.16 3.21
CA ALA A 394 5.16 -14.61 3.13
C ALA A 394 5.87 -15.07 1.86
N LEU A 395 5.58 -14.42 0.72
CA LEU A 395 6.27 -14.67 -0.54
C LEU A 395 7.75 -14.31 -0.43
N GLN A 396 8.06 -13.16 0.17
CA GLN A 396 9.44 -12.77 0.43
C GLN A 396 10.14 -13.76 1.39
N ALA A 397 9.47 -14.18 2.46
CA ALA A 397 10.00 -15.18 3.39
C ALA A 397 10.33 -16.49 2.67
N SER A 398 9.43 -16.97 1.81
CA SER A 398 9.64 -18.19 1.01
C SER A 398 10.83 -18.09 0.07
N LEU A 399 11.10 -16.90 -0.50
CA LEU A 399 12.23 -16.68 -1.41
C LEU A 399 13.59 -16.74 -0.69
N ILE A 400 13.64 -16.35 0.58
CA ILE A 400 14.89 -16.17 1.32
C ILE A 400 15.09 -17.16 2.48
N GLN A 401 14.13 -18.04 2.77
CA GLN A 401 14.20 -18.93 3.94
C GLN A 401 15.43 -19.85 3.95
N GLU A 402 15.96 -20.22 2.78
CA GLU A 402 17.15 -21.07 2.65
C GLU A 402 18.48 -20.30 2.56
N TYR A 403 18.45 -18.96 2.62
CA TYR A 403 19.65 -18.13 2.55
C TYR A 403 20.28 -17.97 3.93
N GLU A 404 21.61 -17.86 3.98
CA GLU A 404 22.29 -17.51 5.22
C GLU A 404 21.91 -16.09 5.66
N ALA A 405 21.82 -15.87 6.98
CA ALA A 405 21.45 -14.55 7.51
C ALA A 405 22.41 -13.45 7.02
N ALA A 406 23.70 -13.77 6.88
CA ALA A 406 24.71 -12.86 6.35
C ALA A 406 24.47 -12.48 4.88
N ASP A 407 23.99 -13.43 4.06
CA ASP A 407 23.66 -13.18 2.65
C ASP A 407 22.44 -12.26 2.52
N ILE A 408 21.43 -12.47 3.38
CA ILE A 408 20.24 -11.60 3.43
C ILE A 408 20.65 -10.19 3.86
N GLU A 409 21.43 -10.05 4.93
CA GLU A 409 21.95 -8.75 5.41
C GLU A 409 22.74 -8.03 4.30
N GLN A 410 23.69 -8.72 3.68
CA GLN A 410 24.50 -8.16 2.59
C GLN A 410 23.64 -7.73 1.39
N SER A 411 22.59 -8.47 1.06
CA SER A 411 21.67 -8.16 -0.05
C SER A 411 20.85 -6.89 0.17
N THR A 412 20.64 -6.49 1.43
CA THR A 412 19.94 -5.24 1.78
C THR A 412 20.86 -4.03 1.88
N HIS A 413 22.18 -4.23 1.88
CA HIS A 413 23.15 -3.15 2.02
C HIS A 413 23.03 -2.14 0.86
N PRO A 414 23.21 -0.83 1.10
CA PRO A 414 23.13 0.21 0.05
C PRO A 414 24.03 -0.04 -1.16
N ALA A 415 25.14 -0.76 -0.99
CA ALA A 415 26.02 -1.15 -2.09
C ALA A 415 25.37 -2.09 -3.13
N VAL A 416 24.29 -2.78 -2.75
CA VAL A 416 23.49 -3.66 -3.63
C VAL A 416 22.23 -2.94 -4.09
N THR A 417 21.54 -2.25 -3.18
CA THR A 417 20.22 -1.67 -3.45
C THR A 417 20.28 -0.27 -4.10
N THR A 418 21.38 0.46 -3.94
CA THR A 418 21.56 1.79 -4.55
C THR A 418 22.18 1.65 -5.93
N VAL A 419 21.34 1.65 -6.96
CA VAL A 419 21.74 1.55 -8.36
C VAL A 419 21.33 2.80 -9.15
N LYS A 420 22.05 3.07 -10.24
CA LYS A 420 21.71 4.19 -11.13
C LYS A 420 20.43 3.88 -11.89
N HIS A 421 19.57 4.87 -12.06
CA HIS A 421 18.34 4.79 -12.84
C HIS A 421 18.46 5.71 -14.06
N ILE A 422 17.88 5.32 -15.20
CA ILE A 422 17.75 6.23 -16.34
C ILE A 422 16.62 7.23 -16.08
N SER A 423 16.84 8.49 -16.39
CA SER A 423 15.84 9.55 -16.13
C SER A 423 14.78 9.64 -17.22
N ASN A 424 15.14 9.41 -18.48
CA ASN A 424 14.23 9.43 -19.62
C ASN A 424 13.99 8.02 -20.14
N ALA A 425 12.90 7.83 -20.87
CA ALA A 425 12.71 6.61 -21.64
C ALA A 425 13.70 6.57 -22.81
N ILE A 426 14.13 5.38 -23.19
CA ILE A 426 14.92 5.16 -24.40
C ILE A 426 14.07 4.36 -25.36
N GLY A 427 13.96 4.83 -26.60
CA GLY A 427 13.11 4.22 -27.60
C GLY A 427 13.65 4.41 -29.01
N VAL A 428 12.80 4.08 -29.97
CA VAL A 428 13.08 4.28 -31.39
C VAL A 428 12.02 5.15 -32.04
N ILE A 429 12.39 5.85 -33.10
CA ILE A 429 11.42 6.49 -33.98
C ILE A 429 10.86 5.45 -34.95
N THR A 430 9.54 5.30 -34.95
CA THR A 430 8.79 4.55 -35.96
C THR A 430 7.93 5.53 -36.77
N VAL A 431 7.44 5.10 -37.93
CA VAL A 431 6.58 5.94 -38.77
C VAL A 431 5.13 5.50 -38.57
N GLY A 432 4.27 6.45 -38.21
CA GLY A 432 2.83 6.27 -38.03
C GLY A 432 2.09 5.97 -39.35
N ALA A 433 0.80 5.63 -39.26
CA ALA A 433 -0.03 5.33 -40.44
C ALA A 433 -0.26 6.54 -41.36
N ASP A 434 -0.14 7.74 -40.80
CA ASP A 434 -0.21 9.07 -41.41
C ASP A 434 1.15 9.57 -41.94
N GLY A 435 2.24 8.85 -41.65
CA GLY A 435 3.59 9.22 -42.04
C GLY A 435 4.34 10.09 -41.01
N GLU A 436 3.78 10.33 -39.83
CA GLU A 436 4.45 11.11 -38.78
C GLU A 436 5.46 10.27 -37.98
N ASP A 437 6.49 10.93 -37.45
CA ASP A 437 7.48 10.31 -36.56
C ASP A 437 6.85 10.05 -35.18
N VAL A 438 6.76 8.77 -34.81
CA VAL A 438 6.19 8.32 -33.54
C VAL A 438 7.31 7.75 -32.67
N PHE A 439 7.43 8.27 -31.44
CA PHE A 439 8.31 7.67 -30.44
C PHE A 439 7.72 6.35 -29.94
N THR A 440 8.48 5.26 -30.07
CA THR A 440 8.14 3.94 -29.52
C THR A 440 9.07 3.63 -28.36
N PRO A 441 8.61 3.71 -27.10
CA PRO A 441 9.44 3.42 -25.94
C PRO A 441 9.88 1.95 -25.93
N ILE A 442 11.14 1.70 -25.57
CA ILE A 442 11.72 0.35 -25.40
C ILE A 442 12.09 0.13 -23.94
N MET A 443 12.70 1.12 -23.32
CA MET A 443 13.06 1.13 -21.90
C MET A 443 12.39 2.33 -21.26
N ALA A 444 11.55 2.08 -20.26
CA ALA A 444 10.82 3.13 -19.57
C ALA A 444 11.74 3.99 -18.69
N ALA A 445 11.34 5.23 -18.43
CA ALA A 445 11.99 6.06 -17.41
C ALA A 445 11.99 5.39 -16.03
N GLU A 446 12.93 5.78 -15.19
CA GLU A 446 13.18 5.21 -13.86
C GLU A 446 13.51 3.70 -13.90
N THR A 447 14.09 3.22 -14.99
CA THR A 447 14.62 1.85 -15.06
C THR A 447 16.00 1.79 -14.42
N ALA A 448 16.12 0.98 -13.37
CA ALA A 448 17.39 0.64 -12.72
C ALA A 448 18.36 -0.05 -13.71
N ALA A 449 19.62 0.39 -13.73
CA ALA A 449 20.68 -0.22 -14.52
C ALA A 449 21.52 -1.19 -13.68
N PRO A 450 22.02 -2.31 -14.26
CA PRO A 450 21.93 -2.67 -15.67
C PRO A 450 20.56 -3.24 -16.07
N ALA A 451 20.09 -2.92 -17.27
CA ALA A 451 18.81 -3.39 -17.79
C ALA A 451 18.86 -3.69 -19.28
N ARG A 452 18.05 -4.66 -19.71
CA ARG A 452 17.89 -5.02 -21.12
C ARG A 452 16.41 -5.10 -21.48
N ARG A 453 16.05 -4.50 -22.62
CA ARG A 453 14.71 -4.59 -23.22
C ARG A 453 14.83 -4.88 -24.71
N ILE A 454 13.82 -5.58 -25.23
CA ILE A 454 13.77 -6.03 -26.62
C ILE A 454 12.37 -5.76 -27.15
N ILE A 455 12.27 -5.11 -28.32
CA ILE A 455 11.01 -4.98 -29.05
C ILE A 455 11.16 -5.50 -30.47
N ARG A 456 10.02 -5.76 -31.12
CA ARG A 456 9.95 -6.12 -32.53
C ARG A 456 9.15 -5.06 -33.28
N VAL A 457 9.83 -4.32 -34.14
CA VAL A 457 9.24 -3.26 -34.96
C VAL A 457 8.92 -3.84 -36.35
N PRO A 458 7.75 -3.56 -36.93
CA PRO A 458 7.45 -3.95 -38.30
C PRO A 458 8.40 -3.25 -39.28
N ALA A 459 8.88 -3.98 -40.29
CA ALA A 459 9.61 -3.40 -41.40
C ALA A 459 8.64 -2.73 -42.41
N PRO A 460 9.14 -1.86 -43.30
CA PRO A 460 8.35 -1.35 -44.42
C PRO A 460 7.70 -2.49 -45.21
N LYS A 461 6.48 -2.26 -45.73
CA LYS A 461 5.70 -3.30 -46.44
C LYS A 461 6.47 -3.93 -47.59
N GLU A 462 7.28 -3.14 -48.29
CA GLU A 462 8.09 -3.57 -49.43
C GLU A 462 9.37 -4.31 -49.03
N GLY A 463 9.71 -4.33 -47.73
CA GLY A 463 11.01 -4.78 -47.24
C GLY A 463 12.12 -3.77 -47.53
N GLY A 464 13.37 -4.23 -47.53
CA GLY A 464 14.54 -3.42 -47.84
C GLY A 464 15.34 -3.02 -46.60
N ASP A 465 16.00 -1.87 -46.67
CA ASP A 465 16.84 -1.37 -45.60
C ASP A 465 16.00 -0.61 -44.56
N VAL A 466 16.16 -0.98 -43.28
CA VAL A 466 15.44 -0.37 -42.16
C VAL A 466 16.39 0.48 -41.34
N LEU A 467 16.07 1.76 -41.19
CA LEU A 467 16.78 2.68 -40.31
C LEU A 467 16.18 2.61 -38.91
N ILE A 468 17.04 2.41 -37.92
CA ILE A 468 16.72 2.45 -36.49
C ILE A 468 17.33 3.74 -35.95
N LYS A 469 16.50 4.70 -35.57
CA LYS A 469 16.92 5.90 -34.84
C LYS A 469 16.58 5.72 -33.37
N VAL A 470 17.60 5.52 -32.54
CA VAL A 470 17.45 5.40 -31.08
C VAL A 470 17.54 6.79 -30.47
N VAL A 471 16.53 7.16 -29.70
CA VAL A 471 16.38 8.49 -29.11
C VAL A 471 15.95 8.37 -27.65
N GLU A 472 16.21 9.42 -26.88
CA GLU A 472 15.52 9.61 -25.60
C GLU A 472 14.08 10.12 -25.84
N GLY A 473 13.19 9.85 -24.89
CA GLY A 473 11.82 10.36 -24.89
C GLY A 473 11.36 10.70 -23.47
N GLY A 474 10.78 11.88 -23.33
CA GLY A 474 10.09 12.31 -22.11
C GLY A 474 8.58 12.30 -22.31
N THR A 475 7.82 12.01 -21.25
CA THR A 475 6.36 12.19 -21.26
C THR A 475 6.02 13.66 -21.00
N HIS A 476 4.94 14.13 -21.62
CA HIS A 476 4.42 15.48 -21.44
C HIS A 476 2.90 15.46 -21.45
N ILE A 477 2.27 16.22 -20.57
CA ILE A 477 0.81 16.35 -20.53
C ILE A 477 0.40 17.54 -21.39
N LYS A 478 -0.21 17.25 -22.55
CA LYS A 478 -0.80 18.27 -23.43
C LYS A 478 -2.18 18.62 -22.90
N VAL A 479 -2.40 19.91 -22.61
CA VAL A 479 -3.71 20.43 -22.20
C VAL A 479 -4.33 21.18 -23.37
N THR A 480 -5.52 20.77 -23.79
CA THR A 480 -6.28 21.40 -24.88
C THR A 480 -7.54 22.03 -24.29
N LYS A 481 -7.61 23.36 -24.35
CA LYS A 481 -8.81 24.10 -23.94
C LYS A 481 -9.87 23.97 -25.04
N PRO A 482 -11.14 23.71 -24.69
CA PRO A 482 -12.21 23.73 -25.68
C PRO A 482 -12.38 25.14 -26.26
N GLU A 483 -12.78 25.23 -27.54
CA GLU A 483 -13.07 26.52 -28.18
C GLU A 483 -14.31 27.14 -27.52
N PRO A 484 -14.28 28.45 -27.15
CA PRO A 484 -15.46 29.09 -26.60
C PRO A 484 -16.62 29.00 -27.61
N LYS A 485 -17.76 28.46 -27.18
CA LYS A 485 -18.97 28.46 -28.01
C LYS A 485 -19.25 29.90 -28.46
N ALA A 486 -19.33 30.10 -29.77
CA ALA A 486 -19.68 31.40 -30.34
C ALA A 486 -21.03 31.87 -29.78
N ASP A 487 -21.06 33.11 -29.26
CA ASP A 487 -22.26 33.77 -28.75
C ASP A 487 -23.41 33.59 -29.75
N LYS A 488 -24.44 32.84 -29.34
CA LYS A 488 -25.72 32.89 -30.05
C LYS A 488 -26.24 34.31 -29.87
N ALA A 489 -26.36 35.02 -30.98
CA ALA A 489 -26.94 36.35 -31.05
C ALA A 489 -28.24 36.40 -30.23
N GLU A 490 -28.34 37.41 -29.37
CA GLU A 490 -29.52 37.78 -28.59
C GLU A 490 -30.76 37.78 -29.49
N ASP A 491 -31.70 36.87 -29.21
CA ASP A 491 -33.10 37.08 -29.55
C ASP A 491 -33.79 37.43 -28.23
N THR A 492 -34.04 38.72 -28.07
CA THR A 492 -34.73 39.29 -26.91
C THR A 492 -36.20 38.91 -26.98
N ASP A 493 -36.63 37.97 -26.13
CA ASP A 493 -37.98 38.03 -25.59
C ASP A 493 -37.97 37.66 -24.11
N LYS A 494 -38.62 38.54 -23.34
CA LYS A 494 -38.69 38.57 -21.89
C LYS A 494 -39.52 37.40 -21.38
N ASP A 495 -39.06 36.75 -20.32
CA ASP A 495 -39.91 36.41 -19.17
C ASP A 495 -39.04 36.25 -17.92
N GLU A 496 -39.49 36.88 -16.84
CA GLU A 496 -38.88 36.89 -15.51
C GLU A 496 -39.16 35.57 -14.81
N ASP A 497 -38.11 34.84 -14.41
CA ASP A 497 -38.16 33.93 -13.26
C ASP A 497 -36.75 33.76 -12.68
N ASP A 498 -36.58 34.23 -11.45
CA ASP A 498 -35.37 34.08 -10.64
C ASP A 498 -35.13 32.59 -10.31
N SER A 499 -34.08 32.02 -10.89
CA SER A 499 -33.40 30.87 -10.29
C SER A 499 -31.89 31.05 -10.38
N ASP A 500 -31.26 31.32 -9.24
CA ASP A 500 -29.82 31.23 -9.04
C ASP A 500 -29.37 29.78 -9.32
N SER A 501 -28.97 29.52 -10.56
CA SER A 501 -28.24 28.33 -10.98
C SER A 501 -26.89 28.80 -11.50
N ASP A 502 -25.95 29.04 -10.59
CA ASP A 502 -24.52 29.09 -10.92
C ASP A 502 -24.05 27.66 -11.25
N GLU A 503 -24.53 27.11 -12.37
CA GLU A 503 -23.83 26.04 -13.08
C GLU A 503 -22.71 26.74 -13.86
N SER A 504 -21.55 26.88 -13.21
CA SER A 504 -20.30 27.13 -13.92
C SER A 504 -20.02 25.91 -14.79
N ASP A 505 -20.53 25.95 -16.01
CA ASP A 505 -20.26 25.04 -17.11
C ASP A 505 -18.80 25.28 -17.58
N ASP A 506 -17.83 25.04 -16.69
CA ASP A 506 -16.41 25.03 -17.01
C ASP A 506 -16.17 23.82 -17.90
N GLU A 507 -16.27 24.00 -19.23
CA GLU A 507 -15.99 22.94 -20.20
C GLU A 507 -14.61 22.32 -19.88
N GLU A 508 -14.60 21.05 -19.43
CA GLU A 508 -13.42 20.39 -18.88
C GLU A 508 -12.23 20.44 -19.85
N GLU A 509 -11.10 20.99 -19.38
CA GLU A 509 -9.85 21.00 -20.14
C GLU A 509 -9.43 19.55 -20.49
N LYS A 510 -9.31 19.22 -21.78
CA LYS A 510 -8.89 17.88 -22.20
C LYS A 510 -7.39 17.74 -21.98
N ARG A 511 -6.98 16.75 -21.18
CA ARG A 511 -5.57 16.44 -20.87
C ARG A 511 -5.19 15.12 -21.52
N GLU A 512 -4.05 15.08 -22.20
CA GLU A 512 -3.54 13.88 -22.89
C GLU A 512 -2.05 13.70 -22.61
N LYS A 513 -1.63 12.47 -22.34
CA LYS A 513 -0.22 12.10 -22.21
C LYS A 513 0.37 11.87 -23.61
N VAL A 514 1.38 12.65 -23.96
CA VAL A 514 2.11 12.53 -25.24
C VAL A 514 3.61 12.32 -25.00
N TRP A 515 4.26 11.66 -25.95
CA TRP A 515 5.72 11.54 -25.95
C TRP A 515 6.36 12.73 -26.67
N LYS A 516 7.38 13.31 -26.05
CA LYS A 516 8.25 14.30 -26.66
C LYS A 516 9.59 13.63 -27.01
N ILE A 517 9.88 13.54 -28.30
CA ILE A 517 11.16 13.04 -28.81
C ILE A 517 12.29 13.97 -28.33
N GLY A 518 13.27 13.38 -27.65
CA GLY A 518 14.44 14.04 -27.12
C GLY A 518 15.68 13.85 -28.01
N SER A 519 16.83 13.74 -27.37
CA SER A 519 18.14 13.65 -28.03
C SER A 519 18.29 12.35 -28.84
N LEU A 520 18.91 12.45 -30.01
CA LEU A 520 19.34 11.29 -30.79
C LEU A 520 20.56 10.65 -30.12
N LEU A 521 20.46 9.36 -29.80
CA LEU A 521 21.50 8.58 -29.16
C LEU A 521 22.32 7.79 -30.19
N ALA A 522 21.66 7.11 -31.12
CA ALA A 522 22.32 6.35 -32.17
C ALA A 522 21.45 6.16 -33.42
N GLU A 523 22.11 5.93 -34.55
CA GLU A 523 21.48 5.47 -35.79
C GLU A 523 22.11 4.15 -36.24
N ALA A 524 21.28 3.22 -36.68
CA ALA A 524 21.73 1.94 -37.20
C ALA A 524 20.86 1.49 -38.38
N ALA A 525 21.44 0.81 -39.37
CA ALA A 525 20.71 0.34 -40.54
C ALA A 525 20.74 -1.19 -40.63
N VAL A 526 19.57 -1.83 -40.63
CA VAL A 526 19.42 -3.27 -40.88
C VAL A 526 19.10 -3.46 -42.36
N LYS A 527 20.01 -4.04 -43.11
CA LYS A 527 19.90 -4.15 -44.57
C LYS A 527 19.15 -5.40 -45.01
N GLY A 528 18.43 -5.29 -46.12
CA GLY A 528 17.83 -6.43 -46.84
C GLY A 528 16.76 -7.20 -46.06
N VAL A 529 15.99 -6.51 -45.22
CA VAL A 529 14.85 -7.11 -44.50
C VAL A 529 13.78 -7.54 -45.50
N LYS A 530 13.21 -8.73 -45.31
CA LYS A 530 12.16 -9.23 -46.21
C LYS A 530 10.89 -8.38 -46.13
N ALA A 531 10.13 -8.34 -47.22
CA ALA A 531 8.79 -7.74 -47.24
C ALA A 531 7.91 -8.36 -46.15
N GLY A 532 7.28 -7.52 -45.32
CA GLY A 532 6.50 -7.97 -44.15
C GLY A 532 7.35 -8.53 -42.99
N GLY A 533 8.68 -8.41 -43.06
CA GLY A 533 9.59 -8.80 -42.00
C GLY A 533 9.45 -7.93 -40.74
N LYS A 534 10.11 -8.36 -39.66
CA LYS A 534 10.21 -7.61 -38.41
C LYS A 534 11.66 -7.41 -38.04
N VAL A 535 11.98 -6.25 -37.50
CA VAL A 535 13.30 -5.92 -36.96
C VAL A 535 13.22 -6.00 -35.43
N GLU A 536 14.07 -6.85 -34.86
CA GLU A 536 14.29 -6.92 -33.43
C GLU A 536 15.29 -5.85 -33.03
N VAL A 537 14.87 -4.95 -32.12
CA VAL A 537 15.74 -3.92 -31.54
C VAL A 537 15.93 -4.26 -30.07
N THR A 538 17.18 -4.43 -29.66
CA THR A 538 17.56 -4.62 -28.25
C THR A 538 18.29 -3.39 -27.76
N ILE A 539 17.89 -2.88 -26.61
CA ILE A 539 18.61 -1.85 -25.87
C ILE A 539 19.11 -2.48 -24.57
N ASN A 540 20.40 -2.30 -24.30
CA ASN A 540 21.05 -2.74 -23.08
C ASN A 540 21.73 -1.53 -22.43
N VAL A 541 21.30 -1.17 -21.24
CA VAL A 541 21.91 -0.11 -20.42
C VAL A 541 22.77 -0.79 -19.36
N GLN A 542 24.05 -0.41 -19.31
CA GLN A 542 25.04 -0.94 -18.38
C GLN A 542 24.99 -0.19 -17.05
N ALA A 543 25.65 -0.74 -16.01
CA ALA A 543 25.66 -0.14 -14.67
C ALA A 543 26.27 1.27 -14.61
N ASP A 544 27.14 1.61 -15.55
CA ASP A 544 27.71 2.95 -15.73
C ASP A 544 26.84 3.89 -16.56
N LEU A 545 25.65 3.43 -16.99
CA LEU A 545 24.71 4.05 -17.93
C LEU A 545 25.16 4.03 -19.41
N GLY A 546 26.21 3.28 -19.76
CA GLY A 546 26.55 3.03 -21.16
C GLY A 546 25.46 2.25 -21.89
N VAL A 547 25.11 2.67 -23.11
CA VAL A 547 24.02 2.06 -23.89
C VAL A 547 24.58 1.25 -25.03
N THR A 548 24.18 -0.01 -25.13
CA THR A 548 24.42 -0.84 -26.32
C THR A 548 23.11 -1.08 -27.05
N VAL A 549 23.08 -0.76 -28.33
CA VAL A 549 21.94 -0.99 -29.22
C VAL A 549 22.30 -2.12 -30.18
N THR A 550 21.40 -3.09 -30.34
CA THR A 550 21.49 -4.06 -31.44
C THR A 550 20.21 -4.09 -32.26
N GLY A 551 20.35 -4.22 -33.57
CA GLY A 551 19.25 -4.33 -34.53
C GLY A 551 19.46 -5.51 -35.46
N ARG A 552 18.46 -6.37 -35.64
CA ARG A 552 18.52 -7.50 -36.60
C ARG A 552 17.16 -7.90 -37.14
N GLU A 553 17.12 -8.52 -38.32
CA GLU A 553 15.91 -9.17 -38.82
C GLU A 553 15.57 -10.39 -37.94
N VAL A 554 14.29 -10.55 -37.57
CA VAL A 554 13.82 -11.72 -36.82
C VAL A 554 14.05 -12.99 -37.64
N GLY A 555 14.86 -13.93 -37.12
CA GLY A 555 15.24 -15.16 -37.81
C GLY A 555 16.38 -14.99 -38.84
N GLY A 556 16.93 -13.79 -39.00
CA GLY A 556 18.09 -13.50 -39.82
C GLY A 556 19.42 -13.86 -39.16
N LYS A 557 20.48 -14.07 -39.97
CA LYS A 557 21.84 -14.40 -39.48
C LYS A 557 22.72 -13.17 -39.19
N GLY A 558 22.33 -11.97 -39.64
CA GLY A 558 23.12 -10.73 -39.51
C GLY A 558 22.41 -9.67 -38.66
N GLY A 559 23.19 -8.77 -38.07
CA GLY A 559 22.70 -7.65 -37.27
C GLY A 559 23.74 -6.55 -37.11
N VAL A 560 23.28 -5.38 -36.69
CA VAL A 560 24.12 -4.22 -36.37
C VAL A 560 24.20 -4.04 -34.86
N ARG A 561 25.35 -3.57 -34.36
CA ARG A 561 25.60 -3.28 -32.96
C ARG A 561 26.35 -1.96 -32.83
N GLY A 562 25.88 -1.09 -31.95
CA GLY A 562 26.54 0.15 -31.56
C GLY A 562 26.61 0.28 -30.04
N THR A 563 27.61 0.99 -29.53
CA THR A 563 27.79 1.29 -28.11
C THR A 563 27.95 2.79 -27.94
N ILE A 564 27.33 3.35 -26.91
CA ILE A 564 27.32 4.75 -26.51
C ILE A 564 27.87 4.80 -25.08
N GLU A 565 28.86 5.65 -24.85
CA GLU A 565 29.46 5.83 -23.52
C GLU A 565 28.64 6.84 -22.70
N GLY A 566 27.97 6.35 -21.65
CA GLY A 566 27.18 7.15 -20.69
C GLY A 566 25.91 7.79 -21.26
N LEU A 567 24.89 7.94 -20.40
CA LEU A 567 23.70 8.77 -20.60
C LEU A 567 23.73 9.97 -19.66
#